data_AF-A0A5N3P4B7-F1
#
_entry.id   AF-A0A5N3P4B7-F1
#
_cell.length_a   1.000
_cell.length_b   1.000
_cell.length_c   1.000
_cell.angle_alpha   90.00
_cell.angle_beta   90.00
_cell.angle_gamma   90.00
#
_symmetry.space_group_name_H-M   'P 1'
#
loop_
_entity.id
_entity.type
_entity.pdbx_description
1 polymer ?
#
loop_
_entity_poly.entity_id
_entity_poly.type
_entity_poly.pdbx_seq_one_letter_code
_entity_poly.pdbx_strand_id
1 'polypeptide(L)'
;MRLPAPNAVIGGAIIATLIVCALFGAIWTPFDPLKINFAARLQAPGPVYWLGTDEFGRDVLSRLMSAAATSSWISLLTVSAAMTAGT
;
A
#
# COMPACT_ATOMS: atom_id res chain seq x y z
N MET A 1 29.86 -11.42 14.40
CA MET A 1 28.66 -10.68 13.96
C MET A 1 27.47 -11.14 14.81
N ARG A 2 26.89 -10.29 15.65
CA ARG A 2 25.65 -10.61 16.38
C ARG A 2 24.50 -10.48 15.37
N LEU A 3 23.73 -11.55 15.16
CA LEU A 3 22.53 -11.49 14.34
C LEU A 3 21.54 -10.51 15.01
N PRO A 4 20.85 -9.65 14.24
CA PRO A 4 19.83 -8.76 14.78
C PRO A 4 18.74 -9.56 15.48
N ALA A 5 18.16 -9.00 16.54
CA ALA A 5 17.08 -9.64 17.28
C ALA A 5 15.94 -10.04 16.31
N PRO A 6 15.31 -11.22 16.46
CA PRO A 6 14.27 -11.69 15.54
C PRO A 6 13.16 -10.65 15.32
N ASN A 7 12.79 -9.93 16.37
CA ASN A 7 11.78 -8.88 16.33
C ASN A 7 12.18 -7.71 15.41
N ALA A 8 13.47 -7.34 15.40
CA ALA A 8 13.99 -6.28 14.53
C ALA A 8 13.98 -6.72 13.06
N VAL A 9 14.23 -8.01 12.79
CA VAL A 9 14.15 -8.57 11.44
C VAL A 9 12.71 -8.57 10.93
N ILE A 10 11.77 -9.06 11.74
CA ILE A 10 10.34 -9.12 11.37
C ILE A 10 9.79 -7.71 11.18
N GLY A 11 10.02 -6.81 12.14
CA GLY A 11 9.57 -5.42 12.04
C GLY A 11 10.18 -4.69 10.84
N GLY A 12 11.48 -4.87 10.62
CA GLY A 12 12.18 -4.31 9.46
C GLY A 12 11.62 -4.83 8.13
N ALA A 13 11.31 -6.12 8.03
CA ALA A 13 10.73 -6.70 6.83
C ALA A 13 9.33 -6.15 6.53
N ILE A 14 8.48 -5.99 7.55
CA ILE A 14 7.15 -5.39 7.40
C ILE A 14 7.28 -3.94 6.90
N ILE A 15 8.12 -3.14 7.55
CA ILE A 15 8.33 -1.73 7.16
C ILE A 15 8.88 -1.64 5.74
N ALA A 16 9.88 -2.46 5.41
CA ALA A 16 10.44 -2.50 4.06
C ALA A 16 9.37 -2.84 3.02
N THR A 17 8.50 -3.81 3.29
CA THR A 17 7.39 -4.18 2.41
C THR A 17 6.40 -3.03 2.21
N LEU A 18 6.05 -2.32 3.29
CA LEU A 18 5.16 -1.16 3.20
C LEU A 18 5.78 -0.01 2.39
N ILE A 19 7.06 0.27 2.59
CA ILE A 19 7.79 1.30 1.82
C ILE A 19 7.83 0.93 0.34
N VAL A 20 8.15 -0.33 0.02
CA VAL A 20 8.12 -0.84 -1.35
C VAL A 20 6.72 -0.66 -1.94
N CYS A 21 5.66 -1.13 -1.28
CA CYS A 21 4.29 -0.95 -1.75
C CYS A 21 3.91 0.51 -1.96
N ALA A 22 4.33 1.42 -1.08
CA ALA A 22 4.05 2.85 -1.20
C ALA A 22 4.81 3.50 -2.38
N LEU A 23 6.08 3.15 -2.57
CA LEU A 23 6.89 3.65 -3.69
C LEU A 23 6.35 3.15 -5.03
N PHE A 24 6.09 1.85 -5.13
CA PHE A 24 5.50 1.28 -6.33
C PHE A 24 4.09 1.84 -6.56
N GLY A 25 3.24 1.91 -5.53
CA GLY A 25 1.89 2.45 -5.63
C GLY A 25 1.80 3.93 -6.01
N ALA A 26 2.84 4.72 -5.76
CA ALA A 26 2.93 6.11 -6.20
C ALA A 26 3.24 6.25 -7.70
N ILE A 27 3.95 5.28 -8.28
CA ILE A 27 4.44 5.34 -9.67
C ILE A 27 3.57 4.50 -10.60
N TRP A 28 3.17 3.30 -10.15
CA TRP A 28 2.51 2.31 -10.97
C TRP A 28 1.57 1.40 -10.16
N THR A 29 0.41 1.14 -10.74
CA THR A 29 -0.55 0.14 -10.23
C THR A 29 -0.94 -0.82 -11.37
N PRO A 30 -1.20 -2.10 -11.07
CA PRO A 30 -1.60 -3.09 -12.09
C PRO A 30 -2.84 -2.67 -12.90
N PHE A 31 -3.83 -2.09 -12.22
CA PHE A 31 -5.06 -1.57 -12.80
C PHE A 31 -5.35 -0.18 -12.24
N ASP A 32 -6.16 0.59 -12.95
CA ASP A 32 -6.63 1.88 -12.45
C ASP A 32 -7.46 1.67 -11.15
N PRO A 33 -7.00 2.20 -10.00
CA PRO A 33 -7.63 1.97 -8.70
C PRO A 33 -9.04 2.60 -8.58
N LEU A 34 -9.39 3.53 -9.45
CA LEU A 34 -10.69 4.21 -9.46
C LEU A 34 -11.62 3.70 -10.56
N LYS A 35 -11.10 2.92 -11.52
CA LYS A 35 -11.89 2.41 -12.63
C LYS A 35 -12.89 1.34 -12.17
N ILE A 36 -14.17 1.68 -12.27
CA ILE A 36 -15.29 0.81 -11.93
C ILE A 36 -15.51 -0.20 -13.06
N ASN A 37 -15.71 -1.47 -12.70
CA ASN A 37 -16.05 -2.53 -13.63
C ASN A 37 -17.13 -3.46 -13.05
N PHE A 38 -18.40 -3.14 -13.29
CA PHE A 38 -19.52 -3.94 -12.76
C PHE A 38 -19.51 -5.41 -13.20
N ALA A 39 -18.93 -5.74 -14.36
CA ALA A 39 -18.83 -7.12 -14.82
C ALA A 39 -17.88 -7.97 -13.97
N ALA A 40 -16.93 -7.34 -13.29
CA ALA A 40 -15.97 -7.98 -12.41
C ALA A 40 -16.27 -7.72 -10.93
N ARG A 41 -17.53 -7.52 -10.53
CA ARG A 41 -17.89 -7.28 -9.12
C ARG A 41 -17.66 -8.53 -8.25
N LEU A 42 -17.07 -8.35 -7.07
CA LEU A 42 -16.87 -9.41 -6.06
C LEU A 42 -16.19 -10.68 -6.62
N GLN A 43 -15.32 -10.54 -7.63
CA GLN A 43 -14.48 -11.63 -8.07
C GLN A 43 -13.47 -12.04 -6.99
N ALA A 44 -13.33 -13.36 -6.83
CA ALA A 44 -12.34 -13.97 -5.97
C ALA A 44 -10.90 -13.67 -6.47
N PRO A 45 -9.89 -13.79 -5.60
CA PRO A 45 -8.48 -13.66 -5.98
C PRO A 45 -8.10 -14.60 -7.14
N GLY A 46 -7.38 -14.08 -8.13
CA GLY A 46 -6.99 -14.82 -9.32
C GLY A 46 -5.82 -14.19 -10.10
N PRO A 47 -5.43 -14.76 -11.24
CA PRO A 47 -4.27 -14.29 -12.00
C PRO A 47 -4.48 -12.91 -12.64
N VAL A 48 -5.74 -12.52 -12.86
CA VAL A 48 -6.10 -11.17 -13.35
C VAL A 48 -6.16 -10.19 -12.19
N TYR A 49 -7.01 -10.44 -11.20
CA TYR A 49 -7.11 -9.63 -9.99
C TYR A 49 -6.47 -10.36 -8.81
N TRP A 50 -5.21 -10.04 -8.49
CA TRP A 50 -4.40 -10.81 -7.53
C TRP A 50 -5.00 -10.89 -6.13
N LEU A 51 -5.67 -9.82 -5.69
CA LEU A 51 -6.42 -9.78 -4.43
C LEU A 51 -7.94 -9.75 -4.65
N GLY A 52 -8.39 -10.02 -5.87
CA GLY A 52 -9.79 -9.92 -6.26
C GLY A 52 -10.26 -8.47 -6.41
N THR A 53 -11.58 -8.32 -6.47
CA THR A 53 -12.24 -7.04 -6.73
C THR A 53 -13.25 -6.70 -5.66
N ASP A 54 -13.51 -5.41 -5.46
CA ASP A 54 -14.52 -4.95 -4.50
C ASP A 54 -15.96 -4.99 -5.04
N GLU A 55 -16.89 -4.42 -4.27
CA GLU A 55 -18.31 -4.31 -4.62
C GLU A 55 -18.58 -3.42 -5.84
N PHE A 56 -17.61 -2.66 -6.33
CA PHE A 56 -17.69 -1.87 -7.56
C PHE A 56 -16.85 -2.50 -8.68
N GLY A 57 -16.30 -3.68 -8.45
CA GLY A 57 -15.43 -4.40 -9.38
C GLY A 57 -14.07 -3.72 -9.61
N ARG A 58 -13.63 -2.88 -8.66
CA ARG A 58 -12.31 -2.25 -8.68
C ARG A 58 -11.28 -3.23 -8.13
N ASP A 59 -10.08 -3.22 -8.70
CA ASP A 59 -8.98 -4.07 -8.25
C ASP A 59 -8.51 -3.70 -6.84
N VAL A 60 -8.57 -4.67 -5.91
CA VAL A 60 -8.23 -4.44 -4.50
C VAL A 60 -6.74 -4.17 -4.33
N LEU A 61 -5.88 -4.84 -5.09
CA LEU A 61 -4.42 -4.68 -4.99
C LEU A 61 -4.00 -3.26 -5.36
N SER A 62 -4.46 -2.77 -6.52
CA SER A 62 -4.17 -1.42 -7.00
C SER A 62 -4.68 -0.35 -6.02
N ARG A 63 -5.85 -0.56 -5.40
CA ARG A 63 -6.39 0.33 -4.36
C ARG A 63 -5.55 0.34 -3.09
N LEU A 64 -5.03 -0.82 -2.67
CA LEU A 64 -4.14 -0.88 -1.51
C LEU A 64 -2.81 -0.20 -1.77
N MET A 65 -2.22 -0.40 -2.96
CA MET A 65 -0.98 0.26 -3.35
C MET A 65 -1.12 1.78 -3.40
N SER A 66 -2.20 2.30 -4.02
CA SER A 66 -2.43 3.75 -4.08
C SER A 66 -2.75 4.35 -2.72
N ALA A 67 -3.49 3.63 -1.86
CA ALA A 67 -3.75 4.04 -0.48
C ALA A 67 -2.48 4.03 0.38
N ALA A 68 -1.58 3.07 0.18
CA ALA A 68 -0.29 3.01 0.86
C ALA A 68 0.57 4.23 0.52
N ALA A 69 0.68 4.58 -0.77
CA ALA A 69 1.39 5.77 -1.23
C ALA A 69 0.84 7.05 -0.57
N THR A 70 -0.48 7.22 -0.59
CA THR A 70 -1.15 8.39 0.00
C THR A 70 -0.94 8.46 1.51
N SER A 71 -1.07 7.33 2.21
CA SER A 71 -0.86 7.25 3.67
C SER A 71 0.58 7.58 4.05
N SER A 72 1.57 7.12 3.28
CA SER A 72 2.97 7.45 3.49
C SER A 72 3.25 8.94 3.36
N TRP A 73 2.70 9.59 2.34
CA TRP A 73 2.82 11.04 2.17
C TRP A 73 2.20 11.82 3.31
N ILE A 74 0.98 11.46 3.73
CA ILE A 74 0.29 12.12 4.85
C ILE A 74 1.12 11.97 6.13
N SER A 75 1.57 10.76 6.46
CA SER A 75 2.38 10.50 7.65
C SER A 75 3.66 11.33 7.65
N LEU A 76 4.38 11.37 6.52
CA LEU A 76 5.61 12.16 6.39
C LEU A 76 5.36 13.66 6.63
N LEU A 77 4.31 14.21 6.02
CA LEU A 77 3.95 15.62 6.15
C LEU A 77 3.53 15.96 7.59
N THR A 78 2.72 15.10 8.22
CA THR A 78 2.28 15.29 9.61
C THR A 78 3.45 15.26 10.58
N VAL A 79 4.36 14.29 10.46
CA VAL A 79 5.55 14.20 11.32
C VAL A 79 6.45 15.41 11.11
N SER A 80 6.70 15.81 9.86
CA SER A 80 7.52 16.97 9.54
C SER A 80 6.95 18.26 10.14
N ALA A 81 5.64 18.48 9.98
CA ALA A 81 4.96 19.64 10.54
C ALA A 81 5.00 19.65 12.08
N ALA A 82 4.77 18.51 12.72
CA ALA A 82 4.85 18.37 14.17
C ALA A 82 6.26 18.68 14.70
N MET A 83 7.31 18.25 13.99
CA MET A 83 8.69 18.56 14.35
C MET A 83 9.01 20.06 14.22
N THR A 84 8.46 20.76 13.22
CA THR A 84 8.75 22.19 13.01
C THR A 84 7.89 23.13 13.87
N ALA A 85 6.65 22.75 14.17
CA ALA A 85 5.72 23.59 14.92
C ALA A 85 5.64 23.23 16.41
N GLY A 86 6.09 22.02 16.79
CA GLY A 86 6.13 21.55 18.16
C GLY A 86 7.42 21.88 18.92
N THR A 87 8.44 22.39 18.24
CA THR A 87 9.62 23.05 18.84
C THR A 87 9.35 24.51 19.11
#